data_AF-A0A1F9Q4W5-F1
#
_entry.id   AF-A0A1F9Q4W5-F1
#
_cell.length_a   1.000
_cell.length_b   1.000
_cell.length_c   1.000
_cell.angle_alpha   90.00
_cell.angle_beta   90.00
_cell.angle_gamma   90.00
#
_symmetry.space_group_name_H-M   'P 1'
#
loop_
_entity.id
_entity.type
_entity.pdbx_description
1 polymer ?
#
loop_
_entity_poly.entity_id
_entity_poly.type
_entity_poly.pdbx_seq_one_letter_code
_entity_poly.pdbx_strand_id
1 'polypeptide(L)'
;MIRYGLFLAIFILSAMPVWAQPYEVVSILAGSAEIKDVATNTIVKIKVGEPLGDGWKVVTIENEAVVIEKWLSEDECIRNILPNMIVRERKQ
;
A
#
# COMPACT_ATOMS: atom_id res chain seq x y z
N MET A 1 26.13 -44.52 13.00
CA MET A 1 24.97 -43.67 13.37
C MET A 1 25.13 -42.33 12.68
N ILE A 2 24.61 -42.19 11.46
CA ILE A 2 24.70 -40.95 10.69
C ILE A 2 23.48 -40.09 11.04
N ARG A 3 23.76 -38.95 11.67
CA ARG A 3 22.84 -37.86 11.97
C ARG A 3 22.22 -37.35 10.66
N TYR A 4 20.99 -37.72 10.38
CA TYR A 4 20.13 -36.95 9.49
C TYR A 4 19.34 -35.97 10.34
N GLY A 5 19.99 -34.86 10.71
CA GLY A 5 19.27 -33.62 10.98
C GLY A 5 18.64 -33.19 9.67
N LEU A 6 17.49 -33.76 9.34
CA LEU A 6 16.71 -33.38 8.19
C LEU A 6 16.29 -31.94 8.44
N PHE A 7 16.97 -31.04 7.73
CA PHE A 7 16.67 -29.62 7.61
C PHE A 7 15.18 -29.45 7.29
N LEU A 8 14.36 -29.30 8.32
CA LEU A 8 13.01 -28.76 8.21
C LEU A 8 13.12 -27.23 8.11
N ALA A 9 13.93 -26.75 7.18
CA ALA A 9 13.91 -25.38 6.70
C ALA A 9 12.76 -25.25 5.68
N ILE A 10 11.55 -25.61 6.12
CA ILE A 10 10.34 -25.30 5.37
C ILE A 10 10.11 -23.82 5.63
N PHE A 11 10.63 -23.02 4.69
CA PHE A 11 9.91 -21.91 4.09
C PHE A 11 9.03 -21.16 5.12
N ILE A 12 9.67 -20.30 5.91
CA ILE A 12 9.02 -19.07 6.37
C ILE A 12 8.79 -18.25 5.09
N LEU A 13 7.81 -18.67 4.28
CA LEU A 13 7.22 -17.85 3.25
C LEU A 13 6.67 -16.68 4.04
N SER A 14 7.36 -15.56 3.93
CA SER A 14 7.03 -14.27 4.50
C SER A 14 5.53 -14.04 4.35
N ALA A 15 4.78 -14.36 5.40
CA ALA A 15 3.43 -13.91 5.60
C ALA A 15 3.54 -12.42 5.87
N MET A 16 3.80 -11.65 4.82
CA MET A 16 3.43 -10.25 4.84
C MET A 16 1.92 -10.27 5.10
N PRO A 17 1.45 -9.62 6.17
CA PRO A 17 0.02 -9.55 6.43
C PRO A 17 -0.62 -8.98 5.17
N VAL A 18 -1.55 -9.75 4.59
CA VAL A 18 -2.31 -9.49 3.34
C VAL A 18 -3.13 -8.18 3.39
N TRP A 19 -2.93 -7.35 4.41
CA TRP A 19 -3.63 -6.10 4.66
C TRP A 19 -2.73 -4.87 4.61
N ALA A 20 -1.42 -5.02 4.40
CA ALA A 20 -0.56 -3.90 4.07
C ALA A 20 -0.65 -3.65 2.55
N GLN A 21 -1.48 -2.69 2.16
CA GLN A 21 -1.63 -2.29 0.76
C GLN A 21 -0.29 -1.85 0.16
N PRO A 22 0.05 -2.29 -1.06
CA PRO A 22 1.33 -1.98 -1.70
C PRO A 22 1.29 -0.60 -2.37
N TYR A 23 0.65 0.42 -1.79
CA TYR A 23 0.61 1.75 -2.43
C TYR A 23 1.51 2.73 -1.67
N GLU A 24 2.42 3.35 -2.41
CA GLU A 24 3.29 4.42 -1.91
C GLU A 24 2.95 5.72 -2.64
N VAL A 25 2.76 6.81 -1.90
CA VAL A 25 2.58 8.13 -2.52
C VAL A 25 3.94 8.64 -2.98
N VAL A 26 4.07 8.88 -4.28
CA VAL A 26 5.28 9.41 -4.92
C VAL A 26 5.26 10.94 -4.90
N SER A 27 4.10 11.52 -5.24
CA SER A 27 3.93 12.96 -5.29
C SER A 27 2.48 13.35 -5.08
N ILE A 28 2.24 14.56 -4.57
CA ILE A 28 0.91 15.16 -4.46
C ILE A 28 0.97 16.53 -5.13
N LEU A 29 0.10 16.73 -6.12
CA LEU A 29 0.01 17.95 -6.90
C LEU A 29 -1.45 18.41 -6.95
N ALA A 30 -1.75 19.48 -6.21
CA ALA A 30 -2.97 20.29 -6.28
C ALA A 30 -4.25 19.51 -6.67
N GLY A 31 -4.70 18.60 -5.78
CA GLY A 31 -5.93 17.81 -5.98
C GLY A 31 -5.76 16.49 -6.75
N SER A 32 -4.53 16.14 -7.12
CA SER A 32 -4.15 14.83 -7.65
C SER A 32 -2.92 14.29 -6.92
N ALA A 33 -2.76 12.97 -6.91
CA ALA A 33 -1.59 12.30 -6.36
C ALA A 33 -1.05 11.28 -7.36
N GLU A 34 0.25 11.07 -7.35
CA GLU A 34 0.87 9.94 -8.02
C GLU A 34 1.16 8.88 -6.97
N ILE A 35 0.61 7.70 -7.16
CA ILE A 35 0.88 6.55 -6.31
C ILE A 35 1.62 5.49 -7.11
N LYS A 36 2.57 4.85 -6.44
CA LYS A 36 3.27 3.68 -6.92
C LYS A 36 2.63 2.45 -6.32
N ASP A 37 2.18 1.56 -7.17
CA ASP A 37 1.87 0.19 -6.80
C ASP A 37 3.19 -0.58 -6.66
N VAL A 38 3.54 -0.96 -5.44
CA VAL A 38 4.74 -1.72 -5.07
C VAL A 38 4.66 -3.17 -5.59
N ALA A 39 3.47 -3.73 -5.76
CA ALA A 39 3.31 -5.09 -6.27
C ALA A 39 3.58 -5.15 -7.78
N THR A 40 3.11 -4.16 -8.54
CA THR A 40 3.30 -4.09 -10.00
C THR A 40 4.43 -3.15 -10.43
N ASN A 41 5.04 -2.43 -9.49
CA ASN A 41 6.02 -1.36 -9.71
C ASN A 41 5.54 -0.27 -10.70
N THR A 42 4.22 -0.05 -10.78
CA THR A 42 3.60 0.89 -11.73
C THR A 42 3.22 2.17 -11.03
N ILE A 43 3.47 3.32 -11.67
CA ILE A 43 3.06 4.63 -11.17
C ILE A 43 1.78 5.04 -11.89
N VAL A 44 0.76 5.38 -11.11
CA VAL A 44 -0.52 5.87 -11.62
C VAL A 44 -0.87 7.19 -10.98
N LYS A 45 -1.42 8.10 -11.78
CA LYS A 45 -1.96 9.37 -11.32
C LYS A 45 -3.42 9.17 -10.94
N ILE A 46 -3.77 9.62 -9.75
CA ILE A 46 -5.09 9.41 -9.14
C ILE A 46 -5.71 10.75 -8.71
N LYS A 47 -7.04 10.79 -8.70
CA LYS A 47 -7.83 11.91 -8.18
C LYS A 47 -8.83 11.43 -7.13
N VAL A 48 -9.34 12.37 -6.34
CA VAL A 48 -10.46 12.11 -5.42
C VAL A 48 -11.65 11.54 -6.21
N GLY A 49 -12.19 10.43 -5.71
CA GLY A 49 -13.31 9.71 -6.32
C GLY A 49 -12.90 8.60 -7.28
N GLU A 50 -11.64 8.53 -7.70
CA GLU A 50 -11.19 7.48 -8.62
C GLU A 50 -11.03 6.13 -7.91
N PRO A 51 -11.40 5.03 -8.60
CA PRO A 51 -11.15 3.69 -8.10
C PRO A 51 -9.65 3.37 -8.18
N LEU A 52 -9.21 2.59 -7.21
CA LEU A 52 -7.91 1.94 -7.15
C LEU A 52 -8.09 0.42 -7.32
N GLY A 53 -6.98 -0.30 -7.42
CA GLY A 53 -6.99 -1.76 -7.46
C GLY A 53 -7.69 -2.36 -6.23
N ASP A 54 -8.16 -3.60 -6.36
CA ASP A 54 -8.77 -4.38 -5.28
C ASP A 54 -10.00 -3.73 -4.61
N GLY A 55 -10.74 -2.88 -5.32
CA GLY A 55 -11.97 -2.25 -4.82
C GLY A 55 -11.75 -1.09 -3.86
N TRP A 56 -10.53 -0.56 -3.80
CA TRP A 56 -10.23 0.68 -3.09
C TRP A 56 -10.69 1.89 -3.91
N LYS A 57 -10.90 3.01 -3.24
CA LYS A 57 -11.28 4.28 -3.83
C LYS A 57 -10.60 5.41 -3.11
N VAL A 58 -10.17 6.42 -3.86
CA VAL A 58 -9.59 7.63 -3.28
C VAL A 58 -10.71 8.52 -2.74
N VAL A 59 -10.61 8.91 -1.47
CA VAL A 59 -11.62 9.76 -0.82
C VAL A 59 -11.10 11.16 -0.59
N THR A 60 -9.82 11.28 -0.24
CA THR A 60 -9.20 12.57 0.08
C THR A 60 -7.76 12.56 -0.40
N ILE A 61 -7.33 13.69 -0.97
CA ILE A 61 -5.93 13.96 -1.30
C ILE A 61 -5.60 15.28 -0.62
N GLU A 62 -4.75 15.22 0.40
CA GLU A 62 -4.19 16.38 1.09
C GLU A 62 -2.69 16.47 0.81
N ASN A 63 -2.06 17.61 1.10
CA ASN A 63 -0.64 17.81 0.80
C ASN A 63 0.29 16.77 1.44
N GLU A 64 -0.11 16.18 2.56
CA GLU A 64 0.71 15.27 3.36
C GLU A 64 0.26 13.81 3.28
N ALA A 65 -0.92 13.53 2.74
CA ALA A 65 -1.45 12.17 2.69
C ALA A 65 -2.58 11.99 1.68
N VAL A 66 -2.75 10.75 1.24
CA VAL A 66 -3.89 10.29 0.46
C VAL A 66 -4.70 9.34 1.31
N VAL A 67 -5.99 9.61 1.48
CA VAL A 67 -6.92 8.73 2.18
C VAL A 67 -7.67 7.91 1.15
N ILE A 68 -7.60 6.59 1.33
CA ILE A 68 -8.31 5.61 0.50
C ILE A 68 -9.30 4.84 1.36
N GLU A 69 -10.39 4.40 0.77
CA GLU A 69 -11.37 3.57 1.43
C GLU A 69 -11.79 2.38 0.58
N LYS A 70 -12.21 1.31 1.24
CA LYS A 70 -12.79 0.14 0.60
C LYS A 70 -14.01 -0.29 1.40
N TRP A 71 -15.13 -0.41 0.71
CA TRP A 71 -16.36 -0.93 1.27
C TRP A 71 -16.32 -2.45 1.20
N LEU A 72 -16.49 -3.11 2.35
CA LEU A 72 -16.57 -4.57 2.47
C LEU A 72 -18.01 -5.07 2.39
N SER A 73 -18.95 -4.24 2.84
CA SER A 73 -20.41 -4.43 2.73
C SER A 73 -21.10 -3.06 2.70
N GLU A 74 -22.44 -3.02 2.71
CA GLU A 74 -23.21 -1.77 2.76
C GLU A 74 -22.97 -0.97 4.07
N ASP A 75 -22.63 -1.66 5.16
CA ASP A 75 -22.45 -1.06 6.49
C ASP A 75 -20.99 -1.05 6.95
N GLU A 76 -20.08 -1.72 6.23
CA GLU A 76 -18.68 -1.88 6.64
C GLU A 76 -17.72 -1.24 5.64
N CYS A 77 -16.95 -0.26 6.11
CA CYS A 77 -15.93 0.44 5.34
C CYS A 77 -14.61 0.44 6.09
N ILE A 78 -13.53 0.05 5.40
CA ILE A 78 -12.17 0.19 5.89
C ILE A 78 -11.51 1.39 5.23
N ARG A 79 -10.73 2.14 6.00
CA ARG A 79 -9.96 3.29 5.52
C ARG A 79 -8.50 3.07 5.77
N ASN A 80 -7.69 3.53 4.82
CA ASN A 80 -6.25 3.56 4.96
C ASN A 80 -5.73 4.94 4.59
N ILE A 81 -4.64 5.34 5.24
CA ILE A 81 -3.97 6.61 5.01
C ILE A 81 -2.61 6.27 4.42
N LEU A 82 -2.41 6.70 3.18
CA LEU A 82 -1.13 6.62 2.51
C LEU A 82 -0.40 7.94 2.76
N PRO A 83 0.55 7.99 3.70
CA PRO A 83 1.32 9.20 3.93
C PRO A 83 2.13 9.54 2.68
N ASN A 84 2.27 10.83 2.41
CA ASN A 84 3.21 11.36 1.44
C ASN A 84 4.63 11.16 1.99
N MET A 85 5.12 9.92 1.92
CA MET A 85 6.51 9.58 2.16
C MET A 85 7.33 10.05 0.97
N ILE A 86 7.40 11.38 0.77
CA ILE A 86 8.62 11.97 0.23
C ILE A 86 9.68 11.49 1.20
N VAL A 87 10.44 10.49 0.77
CA VAL A 87 11.57 9.89 1.47
C VAL A 87 12.28 11.02 2.19
N ARG A 88 12.03 11.14 3.50
CA ARG A 88 12.95 11.85 4.38
C ARG A 88 14.19 10.98 4.30
N GLU A 89 15.05 11.29 3.33
CA GLU A 89 16.46 10.97 3.46
C GLU A 89 16.81 11.40 4.87
N ARG A 90 16.96 10.42 5.75
CA ARG A 90 17.78 10.62 6.94
C ARG A 90 19.17 10.90 6.37
N LYS A 91 19.44 12.18 6.09
CA LYS A 91 20.80 12.71 6.09
C LYS A 91 21.31 12.51 7.51
N GLN A 92 22.03 11.42 7.73
CA GLN A 92 23.04 11.31 8.78
C GLN A 92 24.30 10.75 8.15
#